data_AF-A0A151WQA2-F1
#
_entry.id   AF-A0A151WQA2-F1
#
_cell.length_a   1.000
_cell.length_b   1.000
_cell.length_c   1.000
_cell.angle_alpha   90.00
_cell.angle_beta   90.00
_cell.angle_gamma   90.00
#
_symmetry.space_group_name_H-M   'P 1'
#
loop_
_entity.id
_entity.type
_entity.pdbx_description
1 polymer ?
#
loop_
_entity_poly.entity_id
_entity_poly.type
_entity_poly.pdbx_seq_one_letter_code
_entity_poly.pdbx_strand_id
1 'polypeptide(L)'
;MNKEKVYRTKKGTKSSTWSSRRSKISNRRPLNRFEAEQDSEEVSTSAKKLKSSKFNNDVPVNDTFGYRILHFAALASAISAYLVCRTCGKNVILSETSKRGLGFKVIISCGNCEDKYCSSSPYIKNGYEINKRITLVMRILGIGLHGMKKFCAFMDLPAPIFHSFYDSIVQTIAIATNSVRFMSMKQAAKEEKEISITKGQTDGIMISGDGSWRKRGFSFLYGIVTLIGCHTAKVIDVIVKSKYCKSCEYWEKHADSAEYEEWATTHAENCQSNHNSSAGKMEVDGVLEMFQRSIELHDVKYTNYIGDGDSTTFKGVMDAKPYGDIIIKKKECIAHIQKRMGTRLRNLKKSTKAGKEKLTGKLIDELTIYYGLSIRRNANSVENMKKEIWATLYHKLSTDENPQHGNCPQGANSWCSWQKACAENNLNSYKHKPALPIEVFNAIKPIYEDLSRDDLLERCLGGYTQNNNECFNSILWNIAPKNVSSGKQVLDIATDVAVCTFNDGLSAVMKIMEVLQFTIGSNCYNFCVEADAARIRGENVGRSRRGTLGIKIHEKGWRI
;
A
#
# COMPACT_ATOMS: atom_id res chain seq x y z
N MET A 1 -20.61 0.22 -19.37
CA MET A 1 -21.21 -0.12 -18.05
C MET A 1 -21.53 -1.61 -18.05
N ASN A 2 -20.59 -2.46 -17.61
CA ASN A 2 -20.89 -3.86 -17.35
C ASN A 2 -21.57 -3.96 -15.98
N LYS A 3 -22.78 -4.52 -15.91
CA LYS A 3 -23.47 -4.80 -14.65
C LYS A 3 -22.72 -5.96 -13.96
N GLU A 4 -22.04 -5.69 -12.85
CA GLU A 4 -21.45 -6.73 -12.00
C GLU A 4 -22.54 -7.72 -11.55
N LYS A 5 -22.33 -9.01 -11.83
CA LYS A 5 -23.28 -10.08 -11.48
C LYS A 5 -23.02 -10.51 -10.04
N VAL A 6 -23.80 -10.02 -9.08
CA VAL A 6 -23.75 -10.51 -7.69
C VAL A 6 -24.57 -11.80 -7.59
N TYR A 7 -23.92 -12.90 -7.18
CA TYR A 7 -24.56 -14.20 -7.04
C TYR A 7 -25.24 -14.28 -5.67
N ARG A 8 -26.56 -14.49 -5.63
CA ARG A 8 -27.34 -14.36 -4.38
C ARG A 8 -27.10 -15.50 -3.39
N THR A 9 -26.50 -15.17 -2.25
CA THR A 9 -26.80 -15.78 -0.94
C THR A 9 -26.97 -14.65 0.09
N LYS A 10 -28.19 -14.43 0.59
CA LYS A 10 -28.61 -13.18 1.27
C LYS A 10 -28.59 -13.30 2.81
N LYS A 11 -28.16 -12.25 3.54
CA LYS A 11 -28.95 -11.50 4.55
C LYS A 11 -28.22 -10.21 4.99
N GLY A 12 -29.00 -9.16 5.27
CA GLY A 12 -28.61 -7.75 5.16
C GLY A 12 -27.65 -7.18 6.22
N THR A 13 -26.96 -6.11 5.85
CA THR A 13 -26.15 -5.26 6.72
C THR A 13 -26.98 -4.09 7.28
N LYS A 14 -27.04 -3.96 8.61
CA LYS A 14 -27.55 -2.75 9.29
C LYS A 14 -26.57 -1.59 9.10
N SER A 15 -27.06 -0.40 8.77
CA SER A 15 -26.26 0.82 8.76
C SER A 15 -25.99 1.29 10.19
N SER A 16 -24.72 1.41 10.60
CA SER A 16 -24.36 2.15 11.82
C SER A 16 -23.85 3.55 11.45
N THR A 17 -24.51 4.57 11.99
CA THR A 17 -24.09 5.98 11.93
C THR A 17 -23.04 6.26 13.00
N TRP A 18 -21.78 6.49 12.61
CA TRP A 18 -20.71 6.87 13.55
C TRP A 18 -20.42 8.37 13.51
N SER A 19 -20.52 9.00 14.67
CA SER A 19 -20.28 10.43 14.91
C SER A 19 -18.79 10.76 15.10
N SER A 20 -18.41 11.98 14.71
CA SER A 20 -17.02 12.44 14.60
C SER A 20 -16.39 12.83 15.94
N ARG A 21 -15.16 12.38 16.24
CA ARG A 21 -14.23 13.11 17.12
C ARG A 21 -12.77 13.03 16.63
N ARG A 22 -12.08 14.18 16.65
CA ARG A 22 -10.63 14.35 16.37
C ARG A 22 -9.79 13.53 17.35
N SER A 23 -8.71 12.90 16.89
CA SER A 23 -7.72 12.27 17.76
C SER A 23 -6.75 13.32 18.34
N LYS A 24 -6.84 13.56 19.65
CA LYS A 24 -5.70 14.01 20.46
C LYS A 24 -4.87 12.77 20.85
N ILE A 25 -3.60 12.93 21.27
CA ILE A 25 -2.78 11.82 21.80
C ILE A 25 -3.48 11.10 22.97
N SER A 26 -4.30 11.83 23.75
CA SER A 26 -5.17 11.27 24.80
C SER A 26 -6.31 10.37 24.30
N ASN A 27 -6.61 10.37 22.99
CA ASN A 27 -7.66 9.56 22.36
C ASN A 27 -7.11 8.29 21.69
N ARG A 28 -5.82 7.97 21.85
CA ARG A 28 -5.30 6.63 21.59
C ARG A 28 -5.82 5.68 22.67
N ARG A 29 -7.13 5.51 22.74
CA ARG A 29 -7.72 4.43 23.53
C ARG A 29 -7.44 3.14 22.77
N PRO A 30 -7.14 2.02 23.47
CA PRO A 30 -7.23 0.71 22.87
C PRO A 30 -8.56 0.62 22.13
N LEU A 31 -8.51 0.17 20.86
CA LEU A 31 -9.72 -0.13 20.12
C LEU A 31 -10.54 -1.10 20.97
N ASN A 32 -11.85 -0.87 21.09
CA ASN A 32 -12.67 -1.86 21.76
C ASN A 32 -12.66 -3.15 20.91
N ARG A 33 -13.07 -4.28 21.50
CA ARG A 33 -13.02 -5.59 20.83
C ARG A 33 -13.66 -5.57 19.43
N PHE A 34 -14.79 -4.89 19.27
CA PHE A 34 -15.50 -4.77 18.01
C PHE A 34 -14.78 -3.88 16.98
N GLU A 35 -14.10 -2.84 17.42
CA GLU A 35 -13.29 -1.95 16.57
C GLU A 35 -11.95 -2.58 16.18
N ALA A 36 -11.39 -3.44 17.03
CA ALA A 36 -10.15 -4.17 16.78
C ALA A 36 -10.33 -5.36 15.83
N GLU A 37 -11.52 -5.99 15.87
CA GLU A 37 -11.90 -7.12 15.02
C GLU A 37 -12.49 -6.69 13.66
N GLN A 38 -12.75 -5.40 13.44
CA GLN A 38 -13.08 -4.84 12.13
C GLN A 38 -11.82 -4.69 11.29
N ASP A 39 -11.88 -5.11 10.02
CA ASP A 39 -10.81 -4.83 9.06
C ASP A 39 -10.50 -3.34 9.08
N SER A 40 -9.21 -2.99 9.22
CA SER A 40 -8.78 -1.62 9.05
C SER A 40 -9.02 -1.24 7.60
N GLU A 41 -10.14 -0.59 7.32
CA GLU A 41 -10.38 0.02 6.02
C GLU A 41 -9.28 1.05 5.80
N GLU A 42 -8.22 0.70 5.05
CA GLU A 42 -7.19 1.65 4.66
C GLU A 42 -7.81 2.64 3.67
N VAL A 43 -8.26 3.77 4.21
CA VAL A 43 -9.00 4.82 3.50
C VAL A 43 -8.06 5.68 2.66
N SER A 44 -7.50 5.10 1.59
CA SER A 44 -6.65 5.85 0.67
C SER A 44 -6.80 5.41 -0.78
N THR A 45 -7.23 6.38 -1.61
CA THR A 45 -7.19 6.46 -3.08
C THR A 45 -7.68 5.26 -3.91
N SER A 46 -8.27 4.25 -3.29
CA SER A 46 -8.73 3.02 -3.92
C SER A 46 -9.89 3.23 -4.91
N ALA A 47 -10.81 4.16 -4.63
CA ALA A 47 -11.98 4.43 -5.47
C ALA A 47 -11.61 4.91 -6.86
N LYS A 48 -10.57 5.75 -7.00
CA LYS A 48 -10.12 6.21 -8.31
C LYS A 48 -9.48 5.06 -9.11
N LYS A 49 -8.67 4.24 -8.45
CA LYS A 49 -7.94 3.11 -9.06
C LYS A 49 -8.91 2.02 -9.52
N LEU A 50 -9.86 1.65 -8.66
CA LEU A 50 -10.84 0.60 -8.94
C LEU A 50 -11.85 1.01 -10.00
N LYS A 51 -12.33 2.27 -9.98
CA LYS A 51 -13.25 2.78 -11.03
C LYS A 51 -12.60 2.85 -12.41
N SER A 52 -11.29 3.05 -12.47
CA SER A 52 -10.52 3.10 -13.73
C SER A 52 -9.95 1.76 -14.14
N SER A 53 -9.94 0.77 -13.24
CA SER A 53 -9.45 -0.58 -13.55
C SER A 53 -10.27 -1.18 -14.69
N LYS A 54 -9.60 -1.35 -15.84
CA LYS A 54 -10.09 -2.14 -16.98
C LYS A 54 -9.72 -3.63 -16.84
N PHE A 55 -9.23 -4.05 -15.67
CA PHE A 55 -8.89 -5.43 -15.41
C PHE A 55 -10.21 -6.24 -15.44
N ASN A 56 -10.49 -6.87 -16.58
CA ASN A 56 -11.78 -7.49 -16.87
C ASN A 56 -12.12 -8.53 -15.79
N ASN A 57 -13.23 -8.30 -15.09
CA ASN A 57 -13.79 -9.17 -14.05
C ASN A 57 -14.46 -10.44 -14.61
N ASP A 58 -14.17 -10.83 -15.85
CA ASP A 58 -14.74 -12.00 -16.50
C ASP A 58 -13.99 -13.27 -16.08
N VAL A 59 -13.87 -13.48 -14.77
CA VAL A 59 -13.33 -14.73 -14.23
C VAL A 59 -14.48 -15.73 -14.14
N PRO A 60 -14.36 -16.94 -14.69
CA PRO A 60 -15.45 -17.91 -14.71
C PRO A 60 -15.81 -18.34 -13.27
N VAL A 61 -17.07 -18.13 -12.90
CA VAL A 61 -17.63 -18.53 -11.60
C VAL A 61 -18.41 -19.83 -11.75
N ASN A 62 -18.10 -20.79 -10.89
CA ASN A 62 -18.86 -22.03 -10.75
C ASN A 62 -19.72 -21.98 -9.48
N ASP A 63 -21.02 -21.78 -9.64
CA ASP A 63 -21.97 -21.66 -8.52
C ASP A 63 -22.19 -22.97 -7.74
N THR A 64 -21.81 -24.11 -8.31
CA THR A 64 -21.86 -25.41 -7.63
C THR A 64 -20.61 -25.72 -6.82
N PHE A 65 -19.54 -24.92 -6.99
CA PHE A 65 -18.26 -25.15 -6.34
C PHE A 65 -18.18 -24.49 -4.95
N GLY A 66 -17.78 -25.27 -3.96
CA GLY A 66 -17.44 -24.74 -2.64
C GLY A 66 -16.87 -25.79 -1.70
N TYR A 67 -15.99 -25.36 -0.80
CA TYR A 67 -15.48 -26.21 0.28
C TYR A 67 -16.35 -26.08 1.54
N ARG A 68 -16.39 -27.15 2.34
CA ARG A 68 -16.96 -27.20 3.69
C ARG A 68 -16.00 -27.98 4.59
N ILE A 69 -15.84 -27.51 5.82
CA ILE A 69 -15.16 -28.28 6.87
C ILE A 69 -16.22 -29.15 7.53
N LEU A 70 -15.98 -30.45 7.58
CA LEU A 70 -16.94 -31.44 8.08
C LEU A 70 -16.21 -32.57 8.81
N HIS A 71 -16.85 -33.10 9.85
CA HIS A 71 -16.35 -34.27 10.57
C HIS A 71 -16.65 -35.53 9.73
N PHE A 72 -15.68 -35.93 8.89
CA PHE A 72 -15.90 -36.92 7.84
C PHE A 72 -16.41 -38.26 8.37
N ALA A 73 -15.90 -38.76 9.50
CA ALA A 73 -16.35 -40.03 10.07
C ALA A 73 -17.84 -40.02 10.47
N ALA A 74 -18.34 -38.88 10.98
CA ALA A 74 -19.74 -38.75 11.36
C ALA A 74 -20.64 -38.71 10.12
N LEU A 75 -20.23 -37.93 9.10
CA LEU A 75 -20.94 -37.86 7.83
C LEU A 75 -20.95 -39.22 7.10
N ALA A 76 -19.79 -39.88 7.03
CA ALA A 76 -19.62 -41.16 6.37
C ALA A 76 -20.46 -42.25 7.04
N SER A 77 -20.45 -42.31 8.38
CA SER A 77 -21.26 -43.27 9.15
C SER A 77 -22.77 -43.03 8.93
N ALA A 78 -23.21 -41.77 9.06
CA ALA A 78 -24.62 -41.41 8.86
C ALA A 78 -25.11 -41.74 7.45
N ILE A 79 -24.33 -41.43 6.40
CA ILE A 79 -24.70 -41.73 5.02
C ILE A 79 -24.68 -43.25 4.77
N SER A 80 -23.66 -43.96 5.25
CA SER A 80 -23.51 -45.41 5.05
C SER A 80 -24.71 -46.20 5.59
N ALA A 81 -25.36 -45.72 6.67
CA ALA A 81 -26.56 -46.33 7.23
C ALA A 81 -27.78 -46.34 6.28
N TYR A 82 -27.78 -45.50 5.24
CA TYR A 82 -28.89 -45.38 4.28
C TYR A 82 -28.48 -45.78 2.85
N LEU A 83 -27.23 -46.21 2.62
CA LEU A 83 -26.75 -46.56 1.29
C LEU A 83 -26.66 -48.08 1.09
N VAL A 84 -27.17 -48.53 -0.06
CA VAL A 84 -26.99 -49.90 -0.56
C VAL A 84 -26.32 -49.88 -1.94
N CYS A 85 -25.55 -50.92 -2.23
CA CYS A 85 -24.87 -51.09 -3.50
C CYS A 85 -25.91 -51.34 -4.59
N ARG A 86 -25.89 -50.51 -5.65
CA ARG A 86 -26.82 -50.65 -6.77
C ARG A 86 -26.70 -52.00 -7.50
N THR A 87 -25.52 -52.63 -7.47
CA THR A 87 -25.26 -53.88 -8.19
C THR A 87 -25.70 -55.11 -7.42
N CYS A 88 -25.38 -55.21 -6.13
CA CYS A 88 -25.61 -56.42 -5.32
C CYS A 88 -26.59 -56.24 -4.15
N GLY A 89 -27.12 -55.04 -3.93
CA GLY A 89 -28.08 -54.73 -2.87
C GLY A 89 -27.52 -54.70 -1.45
N LYS A 90 -26.24 -55.00 -1.24
CA LYS A 90 -25.61 -55.02 0.09
C LYS A 90 -25.27 -53.61 0.61
N ASN A 91 -25.10 -53.49 1.92
CA ASN A 91 -24.70 -52.24 2.58
C ASN A 91 -23.39 -51.70 2.03
N VAL A 92 -23.29 -50.37 1.98
CA VAL A 92 -22.12 -49.64 1.51
C VAL A 92 -21.49 -48.90 2.67
N ILE A 93 -20.16 -48.96 2.75
CA ILE A 93 -19.35 -48.21 3.72
C ILE A 93 -18.57 -47.14 2.97
N LEU A 94 -18.64 -45.92 3.47
CA LEU A 94 -17.80 -44.80 3.05
C LEU A 94 -16.57 -44.71 3.96
N SER A 95 -15.38 -44.66 3.36
CA SER A 95 -14.13 -44.47 4.09
C SER A 95 -13.17 -43.57 3.33
N GLU A 96 -12.08 -43.15 3.97
CA GLU A 96 -11.06 -42.30 3.38
C GLU A 96 -9.80 -43.09 3.02
N THR A 97 -9.15 -42.74 1.91
CA THR A 97 -7.89 -43.31 1.48
C THR A 97 -7.02 -42.29 0.75
N SER A 98 -5.77 -42.66 0.47
CA SER A 98 -4.85 -41.84 -0.34
C SER A 98 -4.74 -40.40 0.16
N LYS A 99 -4.69 -40.22 1.49
CA LYS A 99 -4.58 -38.90 2.13
C LYS A 99 -3.30 -38.21 1.68
N ARG A 100 -3.45 -37.01 1.11
CA ARG A 100 -2.36 -36.13 0.70
C ARG A 100 -2.71 -34.75 1.22
N GLY A 101 -2.34 -34.52 2.47
CA GLY A 101 -2.71 -33.31 3.17
C GLY A 101 -4.18 -33.19 3.47
N LEU A 102 -4.77 -32.05 3.10
CA LEU A 102 -6.20 -31.81 3.28
C LEU A 102 -7.05 -32.52 2.20
N GLY A 103 -6.43 -33.03 1.14
CA GLY A 103 -7.10 -33.80 0.10
C GLY A 103 -6.97 -35.31 0.32
N PHE A 104 -8.00 -36.05 -0.06
CA PHE A 104 -8.07 -37.51 0.06
C PHE A 104 -9.04 -38.07 -0.99
N LYS A 105 -9.06 -39.39 -1.15
CA LYS A 105 -10.12 -40.10 -1.91
C LYS A 105 -11.12 -40.69 -0.92
N VAL A 106 -12.40 -40.57 -1.24
CA VAL A 106 -13.47 -41.33 -0.59
C VAL A 106 -13.59 -42.66 -1.31
N ILE A 107 -13.51 -43.75 -0.56
CA ILE A 107 -13.82 -45.10 -1.03
C ILE A 107 -15.29 -45.37 -0.71
N ILE A 108 -15.98 -45.96 -1.68
CA ILE A 108 -17.34 -46.49 -1.57
C ILE A 108 -17.22 -48.01 -1.74
N SER A 109 -17.30 -48.75 -0.63
CA SER A 109 -17.09 -50.21 -0.64
C SER A 109 -18.32 -50.96 -0.13
N CYS A 110 -18.71 -52.04 -0.83
CA CYS A 110 -19.77 -52.95 -0.37
C CYS A 110 -19.26 -54.37 -0.04
N GLY A 111 -17.94 -54.60 -0.13
CA GLY A 111 -17.28 -55.89 0.11
C GLY A 111 -17.51 -56.99 -0.95
N ASN A 112 -18.53 -56.84 -1.81
CA ASN A 112 -18.90 -57.84 -2.82
C ASN A 112 -18.75 -57.36 -4.27
N CYS A 113 -18.52 -56.07 -4.49
CA CYS A 113 -18.29 -55.48 -5.80
C CYS A 113 -17.02 -54.64 -5.75
N GLU A 114 -16.51 -54.29 -6.93
CA GLU A 114 -15.36 -53.39 -7.05
C GLU A 114 -15.63 -52.04 -6.38
N ASP A 115 -14.68 -51.60 -5.56
CA ASP A 115 -14.70 -50.31 -4.88
C ASP A 115 -14.78 -49.15 -5.88
N LYS A 116 -15.61 -48.15 -5.54
CA LYS A 116 -15.68 -46.90 -6.30
C LYS A 116 -15.00 -45.78 -5.54
N TYR A 117 -14.42 -44.84 -6.27
CA TYR A 117 -13.63 -43.75 -5.70
C TYR A 117 -14.14 -42.40 -6.18
N CYS A 118 -14.22 -41.44 -5.27
CA CYS A 118 -14.35 -40.03 -5.63
C CYS A 118 -13.33 -39.19 -4.87
N SER A 119 -12.85 -38.12 -5.49
CA SER A 119 -11.86 -37.22 -4.88
C SER A 119 -12.55 -36.19 -4.00
N SER A 120 -12.01 -35.91 -2.80
CA SER A 120 -12.55 -34.87 -1.91
C SER A 120 -12.27 -33.44 -2.41
N SER A 121 -11.38 -33.28 -3.39
CA SER A 121 -11.02 -32.01 -4.02
C SER A 121 -10.55 -32.27 -5.46
N PRO A 122 -10.71 -31.31 -6.40
CA PRO A 122 -10.11 -31.40 -7.72
C PRO A 122 -8.59 -31.64 -7.66
N TYR A 123 -8.07 -32.40 -8.61
CA TYR A 123 -6.65 -32.71 -8.71
C TYR A 123 -6.02 -31.86 -9.81
N ILE A 124 -5.05 -31.01 -9.45
CA ILE A 124 -4.37 -30.11 -10.39
C ILE A 124 -2.92 -30.53 -10.52
N LYS A 125 -2.55 -31.03 -11.70
CA LYS A 125 -1.22 -31.58 -12.00
C LYS A 125 -0.83 -32.69 -11.03
N ASN A 126 -0.07 -32.37 -9.99
CA ASN A 126 0.54 -33.31 -9.04
C ASN A 126 -0.04 -33.25 -7.62
N GLY A 127 -1.14 -32.52 -7.38
CA GLY A 127 -1.75 -32.47 -6.06
C GLY A 127 -3.16 -31.88 -6.01
N TYR A 128 -3.84 -32.11 -4.89
CA TYR A 128 -5.18 -31.57 -4.65
C TYR A 128 -5.20 -30.05 -4.58
N GLU A 129 -6.19 -29.44 -5.23
CA GLU A 129 -6.38 -27.99 -5.28
C GLU A 129 -6.45 -27.39 -3.87
N ILE A 130 -7.14 -28.04 -2.93
CA ILE A 130 -7.31 -27.54 -1.55
C ILE A 130 -5.97 -27.24 -0.86
N ASN A 131 -4.93 -28.04 -1.10
CA ASN A 131 -3.60 -27.83 -0.52
C ASN A 131 -2.90 -26.59 -1.10
N LYS A 132 -3.06 -26.36 -2.40
CA LYS A 132 -2.51 -25.17 -3.07
C LYS A 132 -3.28 -23.92 -2.65
N ARG A 133 -4.61 -24.03 -2.57
CA ARG A 133 -5.52 -22.96 -2.15
C ARG A 133 -5.24 -22.49 -0.72
N ILE A 134 -5.15 -23.41 0.25
CA ILE A 134 -4.83 -23.02 1.63
C ILE A 134 -3.43 -22.39 1.72
N THR A 135 -2.47 -22.88 0.93
CA THR A 135 -1.12 -22.31 0.90
C THR A 135 -1.13 -20.87 0.39
N LEU A 136 -1.86 -20.59 -0.71
CA LEU A 136 -2.04 -19.22 -1.23
C LEU A 136 -2.70 -18.31 -0.19
N VAL A 137 -3.83 -18.74 0.39
CA VAL A 137 -4.58 -17.94 1.36
C VAL A 137 -3.74 -17.66 2.61
N MET A 138 -3.07 -18.67 3.17
CA MET A 138 -2.18 -18.48 4.31
C MET A 138 -1.00 -17.56 3.98
N ARG A 139 -0.49 -17.56 2.73
CA ARG A 139 0.52 -16.60 2.28
C ARG A 139 -0.01 -15.17 2.22
N ILE A 140 -1.21 -14.96 1.69
CA ILE A 140 -1.88 -13.64 1.66
C ILE A 140 -2.11 -13.10 3.08
N LEU A 141 -2.43 -13.98 4.03
CA LEU A 141 -2.59 -13.64 5.45
C LEU A 141 -1.27 -13.48 6.22
N GLY A 142 -0.11 -13.62 5.57
CA GLY A 142 1.20 -13.54 6.21
C GLY A 142 1.59 -14.74 7.10
N ILE A 143 0.87 -15.85 7.00
CA ILE A 143 1.00 -17.03 7.86
C ILE A 143 1.82 -18.13 7.18
N GLY A 144 3.00 -18.44 7.70
CA GLY A 144 3.96 -19.48 7.25
C GLY A 144 3.41 -20.93 7.18
N LEU A 145 4.18 -21.86 6.62
CA LEU A 145 3.89 -23.31 6.71
C LEU A 145 3.69 -23.75 8.17
N HIS A 146 4.49 -23.23 9.10
CA HIS A 146 4.36 -23.55 10.52
C HIS A 146 3.03 -23.07 11.11
N GLY A 147 2.55 -21.89 10.70
CA GLY A 147 1.22 -21.41 11.09
C GLY A 147 0.10 -22.23 10.48
N MET A 148 0.25 -22.68 9.23
CA MET A 148 -0.67 -23.63 8.61
C MET A 148 -0.70 -24.98 9.35
N LYS A 149 0.45 -25.50 9.79
CA LYS A 149 0.53 -26.71 10.62
C LYS A 149 -0.21 -26.53 11.96
N LYS A 150 -0.04 -25.38 12.63
CA LYS A 150 -0.78 -25.04 13.86
C LYS A 150 -2.28 -24.96 13.62
N PHE A 151 -2.70 -24.28 12.55
CA PHE A 151 -4.11 -24.20 12.15
C PHE A 151 -4.70 -25.60 11.96
N CYS A 152 -4.04 -26.46 11.19
CA CYS A 152 -4.50 -27.84 10.99
C CYS A 152 -4.56 -28.63 12.30
N ALA A 153 -3.50 -28.57 13.12
CA ALA A 153 -3.44 -29.30 14.39
C ALA A 153 -4.55 -28.90 15.37
N PHE A 154 -4.84 -27.60 15.53
CA PHE A 154 -5.87 -27.14 16.47
C PHE A 154 -7.30 -27.30 15.93
N MET A 155 -7.46 -27.43 14.61
CA MET A 155 -8.74 -27.73 13.98
C MET A 155 -9.00 -29.25 13.85
N ASP A 156 -8.09 -30.08 14.37
CA ASP A 156 -8.10 -31.54 14.23
C ASP A 156 -8.16 -32.01 12.76
N LEU A 157 -7.46 -31.26 11.89
CA LEU A 157 -7.31 -31.58 10.48
C LEU A 157 -6.01 -32.35 10.23
N PRO A 158 -5.93 -33.16 9.15
CA PRO A 158 -4.69 -33.78 8.73
C PRO A 158 -3.55 -32.77 8.60
N ALA A 159 -2.32 -33.19 8.90
CA ALA A 159 -1.14 -32.39 8.64
C ALA A 159 -1.16 -31.94 7.17
N PRO A 160 -0.89 -30.65 6.87
CA PRO A 160 -1.18 -30.07 5.57
C PRO A 160 -0.31 -30.68 4.48
N ILE A 161 0.92 -30.23 4.27
CA ILE A 161 1.77 -30.75 3.19
C ILE A 161 3.20 -30.87 3.65
N PHE A 162 3.94 -31.79 3.03
CA PHE A 162 5.38 -31.91 3.22
C PHE A 162 6.08 -30.63 2.76
N HIS A 163 7.24 -30.34 3.36
CA HIS A 163 7.98 -29.10 3.11
C HIS A 163 8.37 -28.95 1.63
N SER A 164 8.89 -30.02 1.02
CA SER A 164 9.26 -30.05 -0.41
C SER A 164 8.09 -29.71 -1.34
N PHE A 165 6.90 -30.23 -1.06
CA PHE A 165 5.71 -29.92 -1.84
C PHE A 165 5.21 -28.49 -1.57
N TYR A 166 5.34 -28.00 -0.34
CA TYR A 166 5.06 -26.61 -0.01
C TYR A 166 5.96 -25.65 -0.80
N ASP A 167 7.26 -25.92 -0.89
CA ASP A 167 8.20 -25.08 -1.65
C ASP A 167 7.86 -25.06 -3.15
N SER A 168 7.49 -26.21 -3.71
CA SER A 168 7.00 -26.31 -5.09
C SER A 168 5.71 -25.49 -5.32
N ILE A 169 4.78 -25.49 -4.35
CA ILE A 169 3.57 -24.67 -4.42
C ILE A 169 3.93 -23.17 -4.33
N VAL A 170 4.82 -22.79 -3.41
CA VAL A 170 5.29 -21.40 -3.27
C VAL A 170 5.93 -20.90 -4.57
N GLN A 171 6.74 -21.73 -5.23
CA GLN A 171 7.30 -21.39 -6.55
C GLN A 171 6.21 -21.20 -7.60
N THR A 172 5.23 -22.10 -7.64
CA THR A 172 4.09 -21.97 -8.57
C THR A 172 3.29 -20.69 -8.30
N ILE A 173 3.07 -20.35 -7.03
CA ILE A 173 2.41 -19.10 -6.62
C ILE A 173 3.23 -17.90 -7.08
N ALA A 174 4.55 -17.89 -6.86
CA ALA A 174 5.42 -16.79 -7.29
C ALA A 174 5.34 -16.53 -8.80
N ILE A 175 5.34 -17.59 -9.62
CA ILE A 175 5.19 -17.46 -11.09
C ILE A 175 3.83 -16.85 -11.44
N ALA A 176 2.75 -17.33 -10.81
CA ALA A 176 1.39 -16.86 -11.07
C ALA A 176 1.20 -15.39 -10.64
N THR A 177 1.66 -15.03 -9.45
CA THR A 177 1.57 -13.65 -8.94
C THR A 177 2.39 -12.68 -9.78
N ASN A 178 3.58 -13.08 -10.20
CA ASN A 178 4.45 -12.27 -11.06
C ASN A 178 3.78 -11.97 -12.41
N SER A 179 3.16 -12.99 -13.01
CA SER A 179 2.46 -12.86 -14.29
C SER A 179 1.29 -11.87 -14.21
N VAL A 180 0.47 -11.97 -13.15
CA VAL A 180 -0.66 -11.04 -12.94
C VAL A 180 -0.18 -9.63 -12.62
N ARG A 181 0.87 -9.50 -11.79
CA ARG A 181 1.50 -8.20 -11.48
C ARG A 181 2.02 -7.53 -12.75
N PHE A 182 2.72 -8.26 -13.61
CA PHE A 182 3.25 -7.72 -14.86
C PHE A 182 2.14 -7.10 -15.72
N MET A 183 1.02 -7.81 -15.89
CA MET A 183 -0.14 -7.32 -16.63
C MET A 183 -0.78 -6.09 -15.97
N SER A 184 -0.92 -6.10 -14.64
CA SER A 184 -1.42 -4.96 -13.84
C SER A 184 -0.58 -3.71 -14.04
N MET A 185 0.75 -3.82 -13.90
CA MET A 185 1.69 -2.70 -14.05
C MET A 185 1.74 -2.16 -15.48
N LYS A 186 1.74 -3.04 -16.48
CA LYS A 186 1.70 -2.64 -17.90
C LYS A 186 0.44 -1.83 -18.21
N GLN A 187 -0.71 -2.25 -17.69
CA GLN A 187 -1.97 -1.53 -17.85
C GLN A 187 -1.96 -0.19 -17.08
N ALA A 188 -1.42 -0.17 -15.87
CA ALA A 188 -1.27 1.07 -15.07
C ALA A 188 -0.38 2.10 -15.77
N ALA A 189 0.74 1.67 -16.35
CA ALA A 189 1.64 2.55 -17.11
C ALA A 189 0.96 3.15 -18.34
N LYS A 190 0.19 2.33 -19.07
CA LYS A 190 -0.59 2.77 -20.24
C LYS A 190 -1.65 3.81 -19.85
N GLU A 191 -2.41 3.56 -18.79
CA GLU A 191 -3.42 4.51 -18.29
C GLU A 191 -2.80 5.83 -17.83
N GLU A 192 -1.65 5.77 -17.16
CA GLU A 192 -0.92 6.97 -16.76
C GLU A 192 -0.46 7.76 -17.98
N LYS A 193 0.11 7.10 -18.99
CA LYS A 193 0.53 7.70 -20.27
C LYS A 193 -0.64 8.41 -20.96
N GLU A 194 -1.78 7.74 -21.08
CA GLU A 194 -3.00 8.30 -21.68
C GLU A 194 -3.45 9.57 -20.93
N ILE A 195 -3.53 9.53 -19.60
CA ILE A 195 -3.94 10.70 -18.81
C ILE A 195 -2.91 11.83 -18.89
N SER A 196 -1.61 11.52 -18.87
CA SER A 196 -0.54 12.52 -19.03
C SER A 196 -0.68 13.26 -20.36
N ILE A 197 -0.91 12.55 -21.46
CA ILE A 197 -1.12 13.17 -22.79
C ILE A 197 -2.35 14.10 -22.76
N THR A 198 -3.47 13.67 -22.17
CA THR A 198 -4.68 14.53 -22.06
C THR A 198 -4.45 15.81 -21.24
N LYS A 199 -3.43 15.82 -20.38
CA LYS A 199 -3.04 16.98 -19.56
C LYS A 199 -1.92 17.81 -20.19
N GLY A 200 -1.57 17.54 -21.46
CA GLY A 200 -0.51 18.25 -22.19
C GLY A 200 0.91 17.82 -21.80
N GLN A 201 1.09 16.66 -21.16
CA GLN A 201 2.39 16.08 -20.83
C GLN A 201 2.74 14.99 -21.86
N THR A 202 3.49 15.36 -22.91
CA THR A 202 3.85 14.44 -24.01
C THR A 202 5.21 13.78 -23.85
N ASP A 203 6.13 14.39 -23.10
CA ASP A 203 7.54 13.95 -23.04
C ASP A 203 7.75 12.76 -22.09
N GLY A 204 6.72 12.38 -21.33
CA GLY A 204 6.73 11.28 -20.38
C GLY A 204 5.75 11.49 -19.24
N ILE A 205 5.85 10.63 -18.23
CA ILE A 205 4.92 10.59 -17.09
C ILE A 205 5.56 11.12 -15.81
N MET A 206 4.70 11.48 -14.86
CA MET A 206 5.09 11.88 -13.52
C MET A 206 4.87 10.74 -12.54
N ILE A 207 5.91 10.44 -11.76
CA ILE A 207 5.92 9.31 -10.82
C ILE A 207 6.35 9.73 -9.41
N SER A 208 5.89 8.94 -8.45
CA SER A 208 6.23 9.03 -7.03
C SER A 208 6.98 7.79 -6.59
N GLY A 209 8.24 7.97 -6.21
CA GLY A 209 9.14 6.92 -5.73
C GLY A 209 9.17 6.81 -4.22
N ASP A 210 9.25 5.59 -3.71
CA ASP A 210 9.49 5.32 -2.29
C ASP A 210 10.14 3.95 -2.05
N GLY A 211 11.01 3.90 -1.04
CA GLY A 211 11.67 2.70 -0.55
C GLY A 211 11.09 2.25 0.78
N SER A 212 10.90 0.94 0.95
CA SER A 212 10.44 0.36 2.22
C SER A 212 11.24 -0.89 2.59
N TRP A 213 11.48 -1.08 3.88
CA TRP A 213 12.31 -2.17 4.38
C TRP A 213 11.62 -3.04 5.42
N ARG A 214 12.09 -4.28 5.49
CA ARG A 214 11.46 -5.34 6.28
C ARG A 214 11.67 -5.24 7.80
N LYS A 215 12.82 -4.75 8.29
CA LYS A 215 13.05 -4.56 9.74
C LYS A 215 12.93 -3.09 10.15
N ARG A 216 12.48 -2.83 11.38
CA ARG A 216 12.68 -1.52 12.05
C ARG A 216 14.15 -1.40 12.45
N GLY A 217 14.87 -0.40 11.92
CA GLY A 217 16.30 -0.16 12.18
C GLY A 217 17.20 -0.44 10.97
N PHE A 218 18.53 -0.27 11.13
CA PHE A 218 19.52 -0.28 10.05
C PHE A 218 19.95 -1.67 9.51
N SER A 219 19.32 -2.77 9.94
CA SER A 219 19.63 -4.12 9.41
C SER A 219 18.65 -4.54 8.31
N PHE A 220 19.04 -4.19 7.08
CA PHE A 220 18.24 -4.18 5.87
C PHE A 220 18.70 -5.25 4.87
N LEU A 221 18.33 -6.51 5.09
CA LEU A 221 18.64 -7.58 4.12
C LEU A 221 17.71 -7.55 2.90
N TYR A 222 16.54 -6.92 3.04
CA TYR A 222 15.53 -6.81 1.99
C TYR A 222 14.94 -5.40 1.98
N GLY A 223 14.91 -4.79 0.80
CA GLY A 223 14.26 -3.53 0.51
C GLY A 223 13.32 -3.68 -0.68
N ILE A 224 12.20 -2.96 -0.68
CA ILE A 224 11.27 -2.87 -1.80
C ILE A 224 11.26 -1.42 -2.24
N VAL A 225 11.37 -1.19 -3.54
CA VAL A 225 11.33 0.14 -4.15
C VAL A 225 10.16 0.17 -5.11
N THR A 226 9.37 1.23 -5.05
CA THR A 226 8.09 1.35 -5.76
C THR A 226 8.01 2.66 -6.51
N LEU A 227 7.48 2.63 -7.74
CA LEU A 227 7.13 3.81 -8.52
C LEU A 227 5.62 3.82 -8.76
N ILE A 228 4.96 4.91 -8.36
CA ILE A 228 3.52 5.10 -8.49
C ILE A 228 3.21 6.25 -9.43
N GLY A 229 2.31 6.05 -10.40
CA GLY A 229 1.81 7.09 -11.29
C GLY A 229 1.02 8.17 -10.55
N CYS A 230 1.28 9.43 -10.84
CA CYS A 230 0.68 10.54 -10.08
C CYS A 230 -0.79 10.77 -10.40
N HIS A 231 -1.20 10.50 -11.63
CA HIS A 231 -2.57 10.72 -12.07
C HIS A 231 -3.44 9.52 -11.74
N THR A 232 -3.01 8.30 -12.04
CA THR A 232 -3.74 7.05 -11.77
C THR A 232 -3.69 6.65 -10.30
N ALA A 233 -2.63 7.04 -9.58
CA ALA A 233 -2.30 6.55 -8.25
C ALA A 233 -2.02 5.03 -8.19
N LYS A 234 -1.71 4.40 -9.33
CA LYS A 234 -1.39 2.97 -9.45
C LYS A 234 0.13 2.76 -9.43
N VAL A 235 0.57 1.62 -8.91
CA VAL A 235 1.96 1.16 -9.04
C VAL A 235 2.24 0.87 -10.52
N ILE A 236 3.27 1.54 -11.03
CA ILE A 236 3.76 1.41 -12.40
C ILE A 236 4.93 0.44 -12.45
N ASP A 237 5.83 0.52 -11.47
CA ASP A 237 6.97 -0.37 -11.39
C ASP A 237 7.32 -0.69 -9.93
N VAL A 238 7.88 -1.87 -9.70
CA VAL A 238 8.33 -2.33 -8.39
C VAL A 238 9.57 -3.23 -8.52
N ILE A 239 10.45 -3.15 -7.53
CA ILE A 239 11.59 -4.05 -7.41
C ILE A 239 11.87 -4.43 -5.97
N VAL A 240 12.19 -5.71 -5.77
CA VAL A 240 12.66 -6.25 -4.50
C VAL A 240 14.18 -6.39 -4.56
N LYS A 241 14.89 -5.61 -3.74
CA LYS A 241 16.34 -5.67 -3.55
C LYS A 241 16.67 -6.52 -2.33
N SER A 242 17.71 -7.34 -2.44
CA SER A 242 18.19 -8.19 -1.37
C SER A 242 19.70 -8.30 -1.34
N LYS A 243 20.25 -8.29 -0.11
CA LYS A 243 21.67 -8.53 0.19
C LYS A 243 21.96 -9.97 0.61
N TYR A 244 20.96 -10.84 0.51
CA TYR A 244 21.00 -12.13 1.16
C TYR A 244 20.48 -13.22 0.24
N CYS A 245 21.29 -14.26 0.10
CA CYS A 245 20.87 -15.52 -0.47
C CYS A 245 21.28 -16.64 0.48
N LYS A 246 20.33 -17.52 0.82
CA LYS A 246 20.60 -18.65 1.72
C LYS A 246 21.58 -19.64 1.11
N SER A 247 21.48 -19.86 -0.20
CA SER A 247 22.41 -20.73 -0.94
C SER A 247 23.82 -20.15 -0.92
N CYS A 248 24.00 -18.85 -1.17
CA CYS A 248 25.31 -18.21 -1.02
C CYS A 248 25.87 -18.35 0.40
N GLU A 249 25.08 -18.10 1.44
CA GLU A 249 25.54 -18.26 2.85
C GLU A 249 26.00 -19.69 3.17
N TYR A 250 25.37 -20.70 2.54
CA TYR A 250 25.77 -22.09 2.71
C TYR A 250 27.09 -22.37 1.98
N TRP A 251 27.15 -22.02 0.70
CA TRP A 251 28.28 -22.32 -0.19
C TRP A 251 29.53 -21.49 0.10
N GLU A 252 29.39 -20.32 0.73
CA GLU A 252 30.52 -19.52 1.23
C GLU A 252 31.38 -20.31 2.23
N LYS A 253 30.80 -21.27 2.95
CA LYS A 253 31.52 -22.16 3.88
C LYS A 253 32.25 -23.31 3.18
N HIS A 254 32.03 -23.47 1.88
CA HIS A 254 32.57 -24.54 1.03
C HIS A 254 33.31 -23.97 -0.19
N ALA A 255 33.80 -22.71 -0.10
CA ALA A 255 34.35 -21.96 -1.22
C ALA A 255 35.56 -22.65 -1.91
N ASP A 256 36.31 -23.47 -1.19
CA ASP A 256 37.50 -24.16 -1.70
C ASP A 256 37.18 -25.53 -2.36
N SER A 257 35.91 -25.87 -2.54
CA SER A 257 35.50 -27.17 -3.12
C SER A 257 35.27 -27.08 -4.63
N ALA A 258 35.58 -28.14 -5.37
CA ALA A 258 35.21 -28.25 -6.79
C ALA A 258 33.68 -28.16 -7.00
N GLU A 259 32.90 -28.64 -6.01
CA GLU A 259 31.45 -28.54 -5.99
C GLU A 259 30.96 -27.07 -5.94
N TYR A 260 31.72 -26.18 -5.30
CA TYR A 260 31.41 -24.75 -5.27
C TYR A 260 31.54 -24.11 -6.66
N GLU A 261 32.58 -24.45 -7.44
CA GLU A 261 32.77 -23.88 -8.78
C GLU A 261 31.62 -24.27 -9.72
N GLU A 262 31.21 -25.54 -9.70
CA GLU A 262 30.06 -26.02 -10.47
C GLU A 262 28.75 -25.35 -10.02
N TRP A 263 28.53 -25.23 -8.70
CA TRP A 263 27.37 -24.53 -8.16
C TRP A 263 27.37 -23.03 -8.51
N ALA A 264 28.50 -22.35 -8.42
CA ALA A 264 28.59 -20.90 -8.62
C ALA A 264 28.21 -20.50 -10.05
N THR A 265 28.63 -21.29 -11.04
CA THR A 265 28.29 -21.05 -12.46
C THR A 265 26.78 -21.17 -12.72
N THR A 266 26.11 -22.12 -12.07
CA THR A 266 24.65 -22.34 -12.23
C THR A 266 23.78 -21.49 -11.31
N HIS A 267 24.35 -20.99 -10.21
CA HIS A 267 23.61 -20.20 -9.21
C HIS A 267 23.48 -18.72 -9.58
N ALA A 268 24.36 -18.17 -10.41
CA ALA A 268 24.38 -16.74 -10.72
C ALA A 268 23.00 -16.21 -11.17
N GLU A 269 22.29 -16.93 -12.03
CA GLU A 269 20.96 -16.58 -12.52
C GLU A 269 19.84 -16.74 -11.47
N ASN A 270 20.08 -17.57 -10.46
CA ASN A 270 19.12 -17.92 -9.40
C ASN A 270 19.43 -17.22 -8.06
N CYS A 271 20.48 -16.39 -8.03
CA CYS A 271 20.94 -15.75 -6.80
C CYS A 271 19.87 -14.79 -6.27
N GLN A 272 19.51 -14.97 -5.00
CA GLN A 272 18.56 -14.09 -4.34
C GLN A 272 19.21 -12.76 -3.92
N SER A 273 20.54 -12.70 -3.82
CA SER A 273 21.26 -11.46 -3.52
C SER A 273 21.49 -10.69 -4.81
N ASN A 274 20.71 -9.63 -5.02
CA ASN A 274 20.80 -8.75 -6.20
C ASN A 274 21.28 -7.33 -5.83
N HIS A 275 21.86 -7.17 -4.63
CA HIS A 275 22.37 -5.91 -4.12
C HIS A 275 23.57 -6.17 -3.20
N ASN A 276 24.70 -5.53 -3.49
CA ASN A 276 25.93 -5.70 -2.69
C ASN A 276 26.28 -4.43 -1.88
N SER A 277 25.63 -3.31 -2.15
CA SER A 277 25.90 -2.00 -1.55
C SER A 277 25.27 -1.82 -0.16
N SER A 278 25.37 -0.61 0.41
CA SER A 278 24.65 -0.24 1.64
C SER A 278 23.14 -0.31 1.42
N ALA A 279 22.40 -0.47 2.51
CA ALA A 279 20.95 -0.56 2.45
C ALA A 279 20.27 0.70 1.93
N GLY A 280 20.80 1.88 2.26
CA GLY A 280 20.30 3.15 1.74
C GLY A 280 20.49 3.26 0.22
N LYS A 281 21.51 2.59 -0.35
CA LYS A 281 21.68 2.51 -1.81
C LYS A 281 20.66 1.61 -2.50
N MET A 282 19.93 0.73 -1.79
CA MET A 282 18.91 -0.11 -2.42
C MET A 282 17.81 0.71 -3.08
N GLU A 283 17.42 1.83 -2.46
CA GLU A 283 16.43 2.74 -3.04
C GLU A 283 16.98 3.38 -4.32
N VAL A 284 18.20 3.92 -4.26
CA VAL A 284 18.86 4.56 -5.41
C VAL A 284 19.01 3.58 -6.57
N ASP A 285 19.63 2.43 -6.32
CA ASP A 285 19.90 1.41 -7.33
C ASP A 285 18.60 0.80 -7.86
N GLY A 286 17.58 0.65 -7.01
CA GLY A 286 16.25 0.17 -7.41
C GLY A 286 15.51 1.18 -8.30
N VAL A 287 15.51 2.47 -7.95
CA VAL A 287 14.92 3.51 -8.80
C VAL A 287 15.65 3.59 -10.14
N LEU A 288 16.99 3.56 -10.13
CA LEU A 288 17.80 3.59 -11.35
C LEU A 288 17.46 2.46 -12.32
N GLU A 289 17.39 1.22 -11.82
CA GLU A 289 17.04 0.06 -12.64
C GLU A 289 15.64 0.19 -13.26
N MET A 290 14.67 0.66 -12.47
CA MET A 290 13.30 0.89 -12.97
C MET A 290 13.25 2.02 -14.02
N PHE A 291 14.06 3.07 -13.88
CA PHE A 291 14.20 4.11 -14.91
C PHE A 291 14.79 3.55 -16.21
N GLN A 292 15.86 2.75 -16.11
CA GLN A 292 16.54 2.18 -17.27
C GLN A 292 15.65 1.22 -18.08
N ARG A 293 14.84 0.39 -17.42
CA ARG A 293 13.94 -0.56 -18.09
C ARG A 293 12.59 0.00 -18.51
N SER A 294 12.27 1.24 -18.14
CA SER A 294 10.93 1.83 -18.31
C SER A 294 10.43 1.85 -19.76
N ILE A 295 11.30 2.16 -20.73
CA ILE A 295 10.96 2.20 -22.15
C ILE A 295 10.65 0.79 -22.66
N GLU A 296 11.52 -0.17 -22.38
CA GLU A 296 11.36 -1.56 -22.80
C GLU A 296 10.12 -2.20 -22.17
N LEU A 297 9.93 -1.99 -20.86
CA LEU A 297 8.91 -2.66 -20.08
C LEU A 297 7.51 -2.05 -20.27
N HIS A 298 7.44 -0.73 -20.46
CA HIS A 298 6.21 0.03 -20.35
C HIS A 298 5.97 1.04 -21.48
N ASP A 299 6.92 1.26 -22.39
CA ASP A 299 6.86 2.29 -23.44
C ASP A 299 6.58 3.69 -22.85
N VAL A 300 7.21 4.01 -21.71
CA VAL A 300 7.11 5.33 -21.07
C VAL A 300 8.47 5.82 -20.60
N LYS A 301 8.63 7.14 -20.57
CA LYS A 301 9.76 7.81 -19.91
C LYS A 301 9.28 8.47 -18.63
N TYR A 302 10.08 8.41 -17.58
CA TYR A 302 9.80 9.07 -16.30
C TYR A 302 10.45 10.46 -16.27
N THR A 303 9.68 11.52 -16.57
CA THR A 303 10.23 12.88 -16.71
C THR A 303 10.11 13.73 -15.44
N ASN A 304 9.24 13.35 -14.52
CA ASN A 304 9.08 14.04 -13.25
C ASN A 304 9.11 13.03 -12.09
N TYR A 305 10.01 13.25 -11.13
CA TYR A 305 10.20 12.39 -9.97
C TYR A 305 9.81 13.11 -8.70
N ILE A 306 8.83 12.55 -7.97
CA ILE A 306 8.50 12.93 -6.60
C ILE A 306 9.15 11.90 -5.70
N GLY A 307 9.95 12.36 -4.75
CA GLY A 307 10.55 11.50 -3.73
C GLY A 307 10.70 12.24 -2.42
N ASP A 308 11.19 11.53 -1.41
CA ASP A 308 11.54 12.15 -0.14
C ASP A 308 12.67 13.17 -0.33
N GLY A 309 12.78 14.08 0.63
CA GLY A 309 13.76 15.17 0.60
C GLY A 309 15.23 14.75 0.52
N ASP A 310 15.52 13.45 0.58
CA ASP A 310 16.86 12.90 0.37
C ASP A 310 17.27 13.04 -1.10
N SER A 311 18.29 13.87 -1.30
CA SER A 311 18.78 14.25 -2.63
C SER A 311 19.54 13.14 -3.35
N THR A 312 19.83 12.01 -2.69
CA THR A 312 20.69 10.94 -3.22
C THR A 312 20.03 10.15 -4.34
N THR A 313 18.78 9.72 -4.19
CA THR A 313 18.05 8.97 -5.22
C THR A 313 17.89 9.80 -6.49
N PHE A 314 17.40 11.04 -6.36
CA PHE A 314 17.25 11.93 -7.51
C PHE A 314 18.59 12.27 -8.17
N LYS A 315 19.65 12.52 -7.36
CA LYS A 315 20.99 12.77 -7.90
C LYS A 315 21.50 11.57 -8.69
N GLY A 316 21.36 10.35 -8.16
CA GLY A 316 21.75 9.13 -8.87
C GLY A 316 21.06 9.03 -10.24
N VAL A 317 19.75 9.28 -10.28
CA VAL A 317 18.97 9.28 -11.53
C VAL A 317 19.44 10.34 -12.53
N MET A 318 19.73 11.55 -12.06
CA MET A 318 20.28 12.63 -12.90
C MET A 318 21.66 12.28 -13.47
N ASP A 319 22.54 11.73 -12.65
CA ASP A 319 23.91 11.38 -13.03
C ASP A 319 23.91 10.22 -14.06
N ALA A 320 22.97 9.28 -13.93
CA ALA A 320 22.85 8.13 -14.82
C ALA A 320 22.29 8.45 -16.22
N LYS A 321 21.64 9.61 -16.41
CA LYS A 321 21.02 10.06 -17.67
C LYS A 321 20.28 8.93 -18.42
N PRO A 322 19.27 8.27 -17.80
CA PRO A 322 18.64 7.06 -18.35
C PRO A 322 17.94 7.29 -19.70
N TYR A 323 17.71 8.54 -20.09
CA TYR A 323 17.05 8.92 -21.34
C TYR A 323 17.88 9.89 -22.19
N GLY A 324 19.21 9.89 -22.03
CA GLY A 324 20.11 10.79 -22.76
C GLY A 324 19.94 12.25 -22.34
N ASP A 325 19.52 13.11 -23.27
CA ASP A 325 19.42 14.56 -23.07
C ASP A 325 18.16 15.02 -22.33
N ILE A 326 17.24 14.10 -22.01
CA ILE A 326 16.01 14.44 -21.28
C ILE A 326 16.32 14.71 -19.82
N ILE A 327 16.11 15.95 -19.40
CA ILE A 327 16.28 16.40 -18.01
C ILE A 327 15.08 15.93 -17.17
N ILE A 328 15.36 15.13 -16.15
CA ILE A 328 14.36 14.65 -15.20
C ILE A 328 14.12 15.74 -14.15
N LYS A 329 12.86 16.15 -13.98
CA LYS A 329 12.48 17.25 -13.09
C LYS A 329 12.12 16.71 -11.70
N LYS A 330 12.76 17.25 -10.65
CA LYS A 330 12.36 16.95 -9.27
C LYS A 330 11.06 17.67 -8.92
N LYS A 331 10.17 16.98 -8.24
CA LYS A 331 9.00 17.54 -7.55
C LYS A 331 9.09 17.21 -6.06
N GLU A 332 8.54 18.07 -5.23
CA GLU A 332 8.59 17.93 -3.78
C GLU A 332 7.24 17.46 -3.23
N CYS A 333 7.28 16.51 -2.31
CA CYS A 333 6.11 16.11 -1.54
C CYS A 333 5.76 17.20 -0.52
N ILE A 334 4.54 17.75 -0.58
CA ILE A 334 4.16 18.85 0.34
C ILE A 334 4.22 18.39 1.81
N ALA A 335 3.90 17.12 2.10
CA ALA A 335 4.01 16.61 3.46
C ALA A 335 5.45 16.61 3.96
N HIS A 336 6.42 16.32 3.09
CA HIS A 336 7.85 16.37 3.44
C HIS A 336 8.36 17.79 3.60
N ILE A 337 7.99 18.71 2.70
CA ILE A 337 8.32 20.14 2.84
C ILE A 337 7.70 20.75 4.10
N GLN A 338 6.47 20.36 4.43
CA GLN A 338 5.84 20.72 5.71
C GLN A 338 6.65 20.16 6.91
N LYS A 339 7.01 18.87 6.91
CA LYS A 339 7.84 18.28 7.97
C LYS A 339 9.19 19.02 8.09
N ARG A 340 9.79 19.44 6.97
CA ARG A 340 11.06 20.20 6.92
C ARG A 340 10.99 21.51 7.69
N MET A 341 9.90 22.28 7.52
CA MET A 341 9.63 23.49 8.32
C MET A 341 9.64 23.17 9.81
N GLY A 342 8.86 22.17 10.24
CA GLY A 342 8.79 21.77 11.64
C GLY A 342 10.13 21.30 12.21
N THR A 343 10.90 20.53 11.45
CA THR A 343 12.24 20.07 11.86
C THR A 343 13.20 21.25 12.05
N ARG A 344 13.24 22.20 11.11
CA ARG A 344 14.12 23.38 11.23
C ARG A 344 13.75 24.26 12.41
N LEU A 345 12.46 24.48 12.65
CA LEU A 345 11.98 25.23 13.82
C LEU A 345 12.33 24.51 15.14
N ARG A 346 12.22 23.18 15.20
CA ARG A 346 12.63 22.39 16.38
C ARG A 346 14.14 22.43 16.61
N ASN A 347 14.94 22.45 15.54
CA ASN A 347 16.39 22.59 15.65
C ASN A 347 16.76 24.00 16.13
N LEU A 348 16.13 25.05 15.60
CA LEU A 348 16.29 26.43 16.04
C LEU A 348 15.97 26.59 17.54
N LYS A 349 14.87 25.95 17.99
CA LYS A 349 14.49 25.90 19.40
C LYS A 349 15.61 25.34 20.29
N LYS A 350 16.37 24.36 19.80
CA LYS A 350 17.48 23.75 20.55
C LYS A 350 18.77 24.58 20.48
N SER A 351 19.03 25.27 19.37
CA SER A 351 20.32 25.91 19.10
C SER A 351 20.44 27.37 19.57
N THR A 352 19.33 28.08 19.78
CA THR A 352 19.35 29.53 20.07
C THR A 352 18.70 29.87 21.42
N LYS A 353 19.20 30.91 22.11
CA LYS A 353 18.57 31.42 23.36
C LYS A 353 17.12 31.86 23.13
N ALA A 354 16.86 32.66 22.08
CA ALA A 354 15.53 33.09 21.68
C ALA A 354 14.60 31.91 21.37
N GLY A 355 15.12 30.84 20.75
CA GLY A 355 14.41 29.59 20.53
C GLY A 355 14.08 28.85 21.83
N LYS A 356 15.04 28.70 22.74
CA LYS A 356 14.87 27.94 23.99
C LYS A 356 13.82 28.55 24.91
N GLU A 357 13.78 29.87 25.02
CA GLU A 357 12.94 30.56 26.00
C GLU A 357 11.56 30.94 25.46
N LYS A 358 11.44 31.27 24.17
CA LYS A 358 10.23 31.89 23.61
C LYS A 358 9.55 31.09 22.48
N LEU A 359 10.22 30.12 21.85
CA LEU A 359 9.62 29.28 20.80
C LEU A 359 8.99 28.00 21.38
N THR A 360 7.67 28.03 21.59
CA THR A 360 6.93 26.89 22.17
C THR A 360 6.67 25.78 21.14
N GLY A 361 6.54 24.53 21.61
CA GLY A 361 6.22 23.40 20.71
C GLY A 361 4.88 23.59 19.98
N LYS A 362 3.89 24.16 20.68
CA LYS A 362 2.58 24.49 20.09
C LYS A 362 2.70 25.50 18.95
N LEU A 363 3.50 26.55 19.13
CA LEU A 363 3.74 27.53 18.06
C LEU A 363 4.45 26.90 16.86
N ILE A 364 5.44 26.03 17.10
CA ILE A 364 6.11 25.29 16.02
C ILE A 364 5.09 24.47 15.22
N ASP A 365 4.23 23.72 15.89
CA ASP A 365 3.22 22.89 15.21
C ASP A 365 2.21 23.75 14.43
N GLU A 366 1.78 24.89 14.98
CA GLU A 366 0.93 25.87 14.28
C GLU A 366 1.61 26.40 13.00
N LEU A 367 2.82 26.96 13.10
CA LEU A 367 3.56 27.51 11.97
C LEU A 367 3.84 26.45 10.89
N THR A 368 4.15 25.23 11.33
CA THR A 368 4.35 24.09 10.44
C THR A 368 3.08 23.75 9.66
N ILE A 369 1.93 23.70 10.33
CA ILE A 369 0.64 23.41 9.68
C ILE A 369 0.27 24.52 8.70
N TYR A 370 0.42 25.78 9.11
CA TYR A 370 0.12 26.94 8.27
C TYR A 370 0.96 26.98 7.01
N TYR A 371 2.27 26.79 7.13
CA TYR A 371 3.17 26.69 5.99
C TYR A 371 2.73 25.64 4.96
N GLY A 372 2.40 24.42 5.41
CA GLY A 372 1.91 23.38 4.51
C GLY A 372 0.52 23.67 3.90
N LEU A 373 -0.34 24.41 4.61
CA LEU A 373 -1.64 24.84 4.08
C LEU A 373 -1.50 25.91 2.99
N SER A 374 -0.60 26.88 3.18
CA SER A 374 -0.31 27.92 2.18
C SER A 374 0.11 27.31 0.84
N ILE A 375 0.92 26.26 0.87
CA ILE A 375 1.34 25.54 -0.35
C ILE A 375 0.17 24.77 -0.97
N ARG A 376 -0.59 24.01 -0.16
CA ARG A 376 -1.71 23.20 -0.67
C ARG A 376 -2.83 24.04 -1.31
N ARG A 377 -3.11 25.23 -0.76
CA ARG A 377 -4.16 26.13 -1.26
C ARG A 377 -3.78 26.80 -2.58
N ASN A 378 -2.49 27.02 -2.79
CA ASN A 378 -1.96 27.72 -3.96
C ASN A 378 -1.12 26.81 -4.84
N ALA A 379 -1.52 25.53 -4.96
CA ALA A 379 -0.78 24.49 -5.69
C ALA A 379 -0.48 24.83 -7.17
N ASN A 380 -1.13 25.85 -7.72
CA ASN A 380 -1.00 26.33 -9.10
C ASN A 380 -0.22 27.65 -9.26
N SER A 381 0.23 28.32 -8.18
CA SER A 381 0.93 29.60 -8.29
C SER A 381 1.99 29.76 -7.20
N VAL A 382 3.26 29.85 -7.63
CA VAL A 382 4.42 30.10 -6.76
C VAL A 382 4.29 31.44 -6.05
N GLU A 383 3.85 32.48 -6.76
CA GLU A 383 3.63 33.81 -6.20
C GLU A 383 2.61 33.78 -5.05
N ASN A 384 1.46 33.12 -5.26
CA ASN A 384 0.44 33.00 -4.24
C ASN A 384 0.90 32.12 -3.06
N MET A 385 1.67 31.05 -3.32
CA MET A 385 2.30 30.27 -2.25
C MET A 385 3.18 31.16 -1.38
N LYS A 386 4.10 31.92 -2.00
CA LYS A 386 5.04 32.79 -1.32
C LYS A 386 4.31 33.85 -0.51
N LYS A 387 3.31 34.51 -1.11
CA LYS A 387 2.46 35.50 -0.47
C LYS A 387 1.74 34.93 0.76
N GLU A 388 1.06 33.78 0.65
CA GLU A 388 0.34 33.19 1.78
C GLU A 388 1.29 32.59 2.83
N ILE A 389 2.48 32.09 2.46
CA ILE A 389 3.52 31.67 3.42
C ILE A 389 3.94 32.87 4.28
N TRP A 390 4.31 33.99 3.66
CA TRP A 390 4.73 35.19 4.40
C TRP A 390 3.58 35.80 5.20
N ALA A 391 2.35 35.74 4.69
CA ALA A 391 1.16 36.16 5.43
C ALA A 391 1.04 35.44 6.78
N THR A 392 1.35 34.13 6.85
CA THR A 392 1.23 33.38 8.11
C THR A 392 2.21 33.85 9.20
N LEU A 393 3.39 34.33 8.81
CA LEU A 393 4.38 34.85 9.75
C LEU A 393 4.08 36.30 10.16
N TYR A 394 3.80 37.18 9.18
CA TYR A 394 3.45 38.57 9.46
C TYR A 394 2.17 38.69 10.28
N HIS A 395 1.18 37.82 10.05
CA HIS A 395 -0.03 37.76 10.86
C HIS A 395 0.26 37.53 12.36
N LYS A 396 1.33 36.80 12.69
CA LYS A 396 1.75 36.58 14.09
C LYS A 396 2.50 37.78 14.69
N LEU A 397 2.97 38.72 13.88
CA LEU A 397 3.61 39.96 14.31
C LEU A 397 2.62 41.14 14.48
N SER A 398 1.41 41.02 13.95
CA SER A 398 0.42 42.11 13.96
C SER A 398 0.03 42.52 15.38
N THR A 399 0.00 43.83 15.63
CA THR A 399 -0.59 44.45 16.83
C THR A 399 -1.75 45.36 16.43
N ASP A 400 -2.50 45.89 17.42
CA ASP A 400 -3.55 46.87 17.18
C ASP A 400 -2.97 48.16 16.55
N GLU A 401 -1.76 48.55 16.94
CA GLU A 401 -1.05 49.74 16.46
C GLU A 401 -0.38 49.52 15.09
N ASN A 402 0.03 48.28 14.80
CA ASN A 402 0.70 47.91 13.55
C ASN A 402 0.12 46.62 12.95
N PRO A 403 -1.05 46.69 12.29
CA PRO A 403 -1.70 45.53 11.70
C PRO A 403 -1.01 45.08 10.39
N GLN A 404 -0.39 43.90 10.40
CA GLN A 404 0.35 43.36 9.24
C GLN A 404 -0.45 42.29 8.46
N HIS A 405 -1.65 42.66 7.98
CA HIS A 405 -2.56 41.74 7.28
C HIS A 405 -2.59 41.89 5.76
N GLY A 406 -1.72 42.73 5.17
CA GLY A 406 -1.73 43.04 3.73
C GLY A 406 -1.52 41.83 2.80
N ASN A 407 -0.83 40.79 3.28
CA ASN A 407 -0.62 39.55 2.53
C ASN A 407 -1.72 38.50 2.76
N CYS A 408 -2.61 38.72 3.73
CA CYS A 408 -3.72 37.80 4.00
C CYS A 408 -4.79 37.91 2.89
N PRO A 409 -5.51 36.82 2.58
CA PRO A 409 -6.66 36.89 1.68
C PRO A 409 -7.70 37.89 2.19
N GLN A 410 -8.30 38.67 1.30
CA GLN A 410 -9.36 39.63 1.66
C GLN A 410 -10.74 38.98 1.63
N GLY A 411 -11.71 39.60 2.30
CA GLY A 411 -13.13 39.21 2.27
C GLY A 411 -13.57 38.29 3.41
N ALA A 412 -14.88 38.09 3.53
CA ALA A 412 -15.52 37.29 4.59
C ALA A 412 -15.10 35.81 4.59
N ASN A 413 -14.63 35.30 3.45
CA ASN A 413 -14.11 33.94 3.33
C ASN A 413 -12.63 33.81 3.72
N SER A 414 -11.99 34.92 4.12
CA SER A 414 -10.61 34.90 4.56
C SER A 414 -10.42 34.00 5.78
N TRP A 415 -9.27 33.35 5.84
CA TRP A 415 -8.86 32.69 7.07
C TRP A 415 -8.41 33.70 8.14
N CYS A 416 -8.04 34.92 7.73
CA CYS A 416 -7.58 35.96 8.63
C CYS A 416 -8.77 36.65 9.29
N SER A 417 -8.87 36.52 10.60
CA SER A 417 -9.95 37.11 11.41
C SER A 417 -9.99 38.63 11.31
N TRP A 418 -8.85 39.29 11.15
CA TRP A 418 -8.79 40.73 10.89
C TRP A 418 -9.36 41.10 9.52
N GLN A 419 -9.02 40.34 8.46
CA GLN A 419 -9.56 40.58 7.12
C GLN A 419 -11.07 40.30 7.04
N LYS A 420 -11.57 39.33 7.84
CA LYS A 420 -13.00 39.12 8.02
C LYS A 420 -13.68 40.30 8.70
N ALA A 421 -13.12 40.77 9.82
CA ALA A 421 -13.64 41.94 10.51
C ALA A 421 -13.62 43.19 9.61
N CYS A 422 -12.59 43.34 8.76
CA CYS A 422 -12.54 44.38 7.73
C CYS A 422 -13.69 44.26 6.73
N ALA A 423 -13.93 43.05 6.20
CA ALA A 423 -15.01 42.80 5.25
C ALA A 423 -16.42 42.95 5.86
N GLU A 424 -16.56 42.72 7.16
CA GLU A 424 -17.82 42.81 7.92
C GLU A 424 -18.02 44.18 8.59
N ASN A 425 -17.15 45.17 8.32
CA ASN A 425 -17.15 46.50 8.95
C ASN A 425 -17.10 46.47 10.49
N ASN A 426 -16.43 45.48 11.07
CA ASN A 426 -16.33 45.25 12.51
C ASN A 426 -14.90 45.38 13.06
N LEU A 427 -14.03 46.15 12.39
CA LEU A 427 -12.64 46.36 12.82
C LEU A 427 -12.52 47.04 14.19
N ASN A 428 -13.47 47.91 14.52
CA ASN A 428 -13.44 48.69 15.76
C ASN A 428 -13.53 47.82 17.03
N SER A 429 -14.12 46.62 16.93
CA SER A 429 -14.21 45.66 18.03
C SER A 429 -13.12 44.58 17.98
N TYR A 430 -12.29 44.57 16.92
CA TYR A 430 -11.26 43.57 16.74
C TYR A 430 -10.06 43.85 17.65
N LYS A 431 -9.58 42.82 18.34
CA LYS A 431 -8.38 42.87 19.16
C LYS A 431 -7.36 41.84 18.71
N HIS A 432 -6.13 42.28 18.51
CA HIS A 432 -5.03 41.38 18.22
C HIS A 432 -4.67 40.52 19.43
N LYS A 433 -4.22 39.31 19.12
CA LYS A 433 -3.58 38.47 20.11
C LYS A 433 -2.18 38.99 20.44
N PRO A 434 -1.58 38.54 21.57
CA PRO A 434 -0.19 38.85 21.86
C PRO A 434 0.70 38.53 20.67
N ALA A 435 1.42 39.54 20.20
CA ALA A 435 2.31 39.42 19.04
C ALA A 435 3.50 38.53 19.36
N LEU A 436 4.03 37.91 18.33
CA LEU A 436 5.27 37.15 18.39
C LEU A 436 6.42 38.08 18.78
N PRO A 437 7.24 37.74 19.79
CA PRO A 437 8.38 38.55 20.17
C PRO A 437 9.35 38.75 19.00
N ILE A 438 9.85 39.97 18.83
CA ILE A 438 10.69 40.33 17.67
C ILE A 438 11.95 39.47 17.58
N GLU A 439 12.51 39.04 18.71
CA GLU A 439 13.69 38.17 18.72
C GLU A 439 13.38 36.78 18.14
N VAL A 440 12.16 36.27 18.38
CA VAL A 440 11.71 34.99 17.81
C VAL A 440 11.44 35.13 16.32
N PHE A 441 10.85 36.25 15.90
CA PHE A 441 10.67 36.53 14.48
C PHE A 441 12.00 36.59 13.73
N ASN A 442 12.96 37.37 14.24
CA ASN A 442 14.30 37.50 13.63
C ASN A 442 15.02 36.14 13.54
N ALA A 443 14.83 35.27 14.54
CA ALA A 443 15.40 33.92 14.51
C ALA A 443 14.72 32.98 13.49
N ILE A 444 13.41 33.13 13.26
CA ILE A 444 12.62 32.28 12.35
C ILE A 444 12.68 32.78 10.89
N LYS A 445 12.84 34.09 10.67
CA LYS A 445 12.82 34.72 9.35
C LYS A 445 13.75 34.04 8.33
N PRO A 446 15.02 33.68 8.65
CA PRO A 446 15.89 32.98 7.69
C PRO A 446 15.35 31.61 7.24
N ILE A 447 14.61 30.91 8.11
CA ILE A 447 13.97 29.64 7.76
C ILE A 447 12.84 29.88 6.76
N TYR A 448 12.06 30.95 6.93
CA TYR A 448 11.00 31.33 6.00
C TYR A 448 11.57 31.79 4.66
N GLU A 449 12.64 32.58 4.66
CA GLU A 449 13.35 32.99 3.44
C GLU A 449 13.81 31.76 2.64
N ASP A 450 14.51 30.82 3.27
CA ASP A 450 15.00 29.62 2.57
C ASP A 450 13.86 28.67 2.13
N LEU A 451 12.79 28.54 2.93
CA LEU A 451 11.64 27.69 2.61
C LEU A 451 10.57 28.37 1.74
N SER A 452 10.80 29.60 1.29
CA SER A 452 9.94 30.34 0.34
C SER A 452 10.67 30.76 -0.93
N ARG A 453 11.86 30.19 -1.17
CA ARG A 453 12.60 30.36 -2.43
C ARG A 453 11.80 29.82 -3.61
N ASP A 454 11.89 30.54 -4.73
CA ASP A 454 11.10 30.23 -5.93
C ASP A 454 11.45 28.83 -6.46
N ASP A 455 12.73 28.44 -6.49
CA ASP A 455 13.18 27.10 -6.92
C ASP A 455 12.62 25.96 -6.07
N LEU A 456 12.32 26.20 -4.78
CA LEU A 456 11.69 25.21 -3.92
C LEU A 456 10.18 25.14 -4.17
N LEU A 457 9.53 26.30 -4.30
CA LEU A 457 8.09 26.40 -4.49
C LEU A 457 7.65 25.94 -5.90
N GLU A 458 8.46 26.14 -6.93
CA GLU A 458 8.26 25.58 -8.27
C GLU A 458 8.18 24.05 -8.27
N ARG A 459 8.95 23.41 -7.38
CA ARG A 459 8.89 21.96 -7.18
C ARG A 459 7.64 21.51 -6.42
N CYS A 460 6.97 22.41 -5.71
CA CYS A 460 5.71 22.16 -5.02
C CYS A 460 4.47 22.34 -5.92
N LEU A 461 4.62 22.89 -7.13
CA LEU A 461 3.52 23.05 -8.10
C LEU A 461 2.85 21.70 -8.41
N GLY A 462 1.51 21.70 -8.44
CA GLY A 462 0.64 20.54 -8.56
C GLY A 462 0.27 19.89 -7.22
N GLY A 463 1.00 20.22 -6.16
CA GLY A 463 0.67 19.87 -4.78
C GLY A 463 0.66 18.37 -4.47
N TYR A 464 1.66 17.66 -4.99
CA TYR A 464 1.77 16.21 -4.89
C TYR A 464 2.16 15.72 -3.50
N THR A 465 1.79 14.47 -3.19
CA THR A 465 2.13 13.77 -1.94
C THR A 465 2.47 12.31 -2.20
N GLN A 466 3.21 11.69 -1.28
CA GLN A 466 3.56 10.26 -1.29
C GLN A 466 2.59 9.40 -0.46
N ASN A 467 1.38 9.89 -0.17
CA ASN A 467 0.41 9.13 0.64
C ASN A 467 0.09 7.76 0.00
N ASN A 468 0.13 7.68 -1.33
CA ASN A 468 -0.07 6.41 -2.05
C ASN A 468 1.03 5.39 -1.74
N ASN A 469 2.28 5.84 -1.63
CA ASN A 469 3.42 4.98 -1.28
C ASN A 469 3.27 4.44 0.15
N GLU A 470 2.91 5.30 1.11
CA GLU A 470 2.65 4.87 2.50
C GLU A 470 1.52 3.82 2.57
N CYS A 471 0.47 3.98 1.76
CA CYS A 471 -0.65 3.02 1.72
C CYS A 471 -0.26 1.71 1.04
N PHE A 472 0.49 1.76 -0.06
CA PHE A 472 1.03 0.55 -0.69
C PHE A 472 1.89 -0.24 0.30
N ASN A 473 2.81 0.45 0.99
CA ASN A 473 3.66 -0.14 2.00
C ASN A 473 2.84 -0.82 3.10
N SER A 474 1.74 -0.21 3.52
CA SER A 474 0.86 -0.80 4.53
C SER A 474 0.25 -2.14 4.06
N ILE A 475 -0.30 -2.19 2.85
CA ILE A 475 -0.81 -3.45 2.24
C ILE A 475 0.28 -4.52 2.17
N LEU A 476 1.46 -4.14 1.67
CA LEU A 476 2.60 -5.05 1.54
C LEU A 476 3.00 -5.67 2.88
N TRP A 477 3.11 -4.83 3.91
CA TRP A 477 3.54 -5.28 5.24
C TRP A 477 2.43 -5.97 6.03
N ASN A 478 1.16 -5.86 5.62
CA ASN A 478 0.08 -6.74 6.11
C ASN A 478 0.21 -8.16 5.54
N ILE A 479 0.60 -8.30 4.26
CA ILE A 479 0.81 -9.61 3.61
C ILE A 479 2.13 -10.25 4.06
N ALA A 480 3.19 -9.45 4.28
CA ALA A 480 4.48 -9.90 4.80
C ALA A 480 4.84 -9.18 6.10
N PRO A 481 4.24 -9.56 7.25
CA PRO A 481 4.49 -8.90 8.53
C PRO A 481 5.97 -8.73 8.87
N LYS A 482 6.36 -7.51 9.26
CA LYS A 482 7.75 -7.13 9.60
C LYS A 482 8.33 -7.88 10.81
N ASN A 483 7.47 -8.46 11.64
CA ASN A 483 7.84 -9.26 12.82
C ASN A 483 8.15 -10.73 12.48
N VAL A 484 7.90 -11.17 11.23
CA VAL A 484 8.17 -12.54 10.78
C VAL A 484 9.34 -12.52 9.80
N SER A 485 10.31 -13.43 9.98
CA SER A 485 11.37 -13.65 8.99
C SER A 485 10.87 -14.53 7.86
N SER A 486 11.15 -14.15 6.60
CA SER A 486 10.98 -15.02 5.44
C SER A 486 11.97 -14.66 4.34
N GLY A 487 12.25 -15.63 3.46
CA GLY A 487 13.16 -15.44 2.33
C GLY A 487 12.62 -14.51 1.24
N LYS A 488 13.47 -14.19 0.26
CA LYS A 488 13.14 -13.27 -0.84
C LYS A 488 11.87 -13.68 -1.60
N GLN A 489 11.73 -14.96 -1.93
CA GLN A 489 10.58 -15.44 -2.71
C GLN A 489 9.22 -15.16 -2.03
N VAL A 490 9.14 -15.25 -0.71
CA VAL A 490 7.91 -14.92 0.02
C VAL A 490 7.64 -13.41 -0.04
N LEU A 491 8.70 -12.59 -0.04
CA LEU A 491 8.59 -11.16 -0.20
C LEU A 491 8.22 -10.77 -1.64
N ASP A 492 8.71 -11.49 -2.64
CA ASP A 492 8.29 -11.33 -4.04
C ASP A 492 6.78 -11.61 -4.19
N ILE A 493 6.29 -12.73 -3.65
CA ILE A 493 4.84 -13.05 -3.62
C ILE A 493 4.04 -11.94 -2.93
N ALA A 494 4.48 -11.49 -1.76
CA ALA A 494 3.78 -10.44 -1.03
C ALA A 494 3.75 -9.11 -1.81
N THR A 495 4.87 -8.77 -2.46
CA THR A 495 5.00 -7.59 -3.32
C THR A 495 4.07 -7.69 -4.52
N ASP A 496 4.07 -8.82 -5.20
CA ASP A 496 3.22 -9.05 -6.37
C ASP A 496 1.73 -8.96 -6.02
N VAL A 497 1.30 -9.62 -4.93
CA VAL A 497 -0.09 -9.55 -4.45
C VAL A 497 -0.44 -8.13 -3.99
N ALA A 498 0.45 -7.42 -3.31
CA ALA A 498 0.23 -6.04 -2.89
C ALA A 498 0.03 -5.12 -4.10
N VAL A 499 0.85 -5.25 -5.15
CA VAL A 499 0.68 -4.46 -6.39
C VAL A 499 -0.65 -4.76 -7.04
N CYS A 500 -0.99 -6.03 -7.21
CA CYS A 500 -2.24 -6.47 -7.82
C CYS A 500 -3.46 -5.90 -7.07
N THR A 501 -3.49 -6.05 -5.74
CA THR A 501 -4.61 -5.59 -4.89
C THR A 501 -4.68 -4.08 -4.72
N PHE A 502 -3.54 -3.39 -4.78
CA PHE A 502 -3.47 -1.93 -4.74
C PHE A 502 -3.94 -1.29 -6.04
N ASN A 503 -3.57 -1.86 -7.18
CA ASN A 503 -3.93 -1.34 -8.51
C ASN A 503 -5.36 -1.69 -8.89
N ASP A 504 -5.72 -2.97 -8.76
CA ASP A 504 -6.90 -3.53 -9.42
C ASP A 504 -7.93 -4.11 -8.43
N GLY A 505 -7.53 -4.29 -7.18
CA GLY A 505 -8.38 -4.82 -6.11
C GLY A 505 -8.36 -6.31 -5.93
N LEU A 506 -9.32 -6.83 -5.18
CA LEU A 506 -9.38 -8.26 -4.86
C LEU A 506 -9.77 -9.10 -6.07
N SER A 507 -10.33 -8.49 -7.12
CA SER A 507 -10.45 -9.12 -8.44
C SER A 507 -9.12 -9.65 -8.98
N ALA A 508 -8.00 -8.99 -8.69
CA ALA A 508 -6.69 -9.47 -9.10
C ALA A 508 -6.27 -10.76 -8.38
N VAL A 509 -6.73 -10.98 -7.13
CA VAL A 509 -6.54 -12.26 -6.44
C VAL A 509 -7.31 -13.37 -7.16
N MET A 510 -8.52 -13.09 -7.63
CA MET A 510 -9.26 -14.04 -8.48
C MET A 510 -8.51 -14.37 -9.77
N LYS A 511 -7.84 -13.39 -10.41
CA LYS A 511 -7.00 -13.66 -11.57
C LYS A 511 -5.78 -14.52 -11.23
N ILE A 512 -5.12 -14.28 -10.10
CA ILE A 512 -4.02 -15.14 -9.62
C ILE A 512 -4.53 -16.58 -9.43
N MET A 513 -5.71 -16.75 -8.85
CA MET A 513 -6.35 -18.04 -8.66
C MET A 513 -6.67 -18.73 -10.00
N GLU A 514 -7.14 -18.00 -11.00
CA GLU A 514 -7.36 -18.52 -12.35
C GLU A 514 -6.06 -18.99 -13.02
N VAL A 515 -4.97 -18.22 -12.91
CA VAL A 515 -3.64 -18.62 -13.42
C VAL A 515 -3.13 -19.88 -12.71
N LEU A 516 -3.47 -20.05 -11.42
CA LEU A 516 -3.21 -21.26 -10.64
C LEU A 516 -4.18 -22.42 -10.94
N GLN A 517 -5.12 -22.22 -11.86
CA GLN A 517 -6.16 -23.17 -12.28
C GLN A 517 -7.15 -23.53 -11.16
N PHE A 518 -7.36 -22.62 -10.21
CA PHE A 518 -8.32 -22.82 -9.13
C PHE A 518 -9.74 -22.51 -9.61
N THR A 519 -10.69 -23.36 -9.22
CA THR A 519 -12.10 -23.08 -9.48
C THR A 519 -12.58 -21.90 -8.61
N ILE A 520 -13.22 -20.89 -9.19
CA ILE A 520 -13.78 -19.78 -8.41
C ILE A 520 -15.25 -20.07 -8.13
N GLY A 521 -15.59 -20.27 -6.86
CA GLY A 521 -16.98 -20.40 -6.41
C GLY A 521 -17.58 -19.05 -6.03
N SER A 522 -18.91 -18.98 -5.93
CA SER A 522 -19.66 -17.74 -5.66
C SER A 522 -19.23 -17.06 -4.35
N ASN A 523 -18.85 -17.83 -3.32
CA ASN A 523 -18.37 -17.27 -2.05
C ASN A 523 -17.11 -16.40 -2.22
N CYS A 524 -16.15 -16.89 -3.01
CA CYS A 524 -14.90 -16.15 -3.28
C CYS A 524 -15.20 -14.90 -4.11
N TYR A 525 -16.00 -15.07 -5.16
CA TYR A 525 -16.38 -13.98 -6.06
C TYR A 525 -17.11 -12.86 -5.32
N ASN A 526 -18.18 -13.21 -4.59
CA ASN A 526 -18.98 -12.25 -3.84
C ASN A 526 -18.15 -11.51 -2.80
N PHE A 527 -17.30 -12.22 -2.04
CA PHE A 527 -16.41 -11.57 -1.08
C PHE A 527 -15.52 -10.52 -1.75
N CYS A 528 -14.86 -10.87 -2.86
CA CYS A 528 -13.97 -9.94 -3.56
C CYS A 528 -14.72 -8.69 -4.03
N VAL A 529 -15.89 -8.88 -4.66
CA VAL A 529 -16.73 -7.77 -5.16
C VAL A 529 -17.25 -6.91 -4.01
N GLU A 530 -17.74 -7.52 -2.94
CA GLU A 530 -18.30 -6.80 -1.79
C GLU A 530 -17.23 -6.01 -1.03
N ALA A 531 -16.04 -6.59 -0.83
CA ALA A 531 -14.92 -5.96 -0.17
C ALA A 531 -14.34 -4.81 -1.01
N ASP A 532 -14.21 -4.97 -2.33
CA ASP A 532 -13.82 -3.86 -3.20
C ASP A 532 -14.87 -2.74 -3.20
N ALA A 533 -16.16 -3.08 -3.25
CA ALA A 533 -17.23 -2.09 -3.14
C ALA A 533 -17.24 -1.39 -1.77
N ALA A 534 -16.95 -2.11 -0.68
CA ALA A 534 -16.81 -1.53 0.67
C ALA A 534 -15.65 -0.55 0.73
N ARG A 535 -14.49 -0.91 0.18
CA ARG A 535 -13.30 -0.04 0.08
C ARG A 535 -13.60 1.25 -0.68
N ILE A 536 -14.36 1.18 -1.78
CA ILE A 536 -14.82 2.36 -2.53
C ILE A 536 -15.75 3.25 -1.67
N ARG A 537 -16.69 2.63 -0.94
CA ARG A 537 -17.63 3.36 -0.06
C ARG A 537 -16.89 4.05 1.11
N GLY A 538 -16.00 3.33 1.78
CA GLY A 538 -15.19 3.84 2.89
C GLY A 538 -14.38 5.06 2.49
N GLU A 539 -13.79 5.06 1.28
CA GLU A 539 -13.11 6.24 0.75
C GLU A 539 -14.06 7.41 0.49
N ASN A 540 -15.20 7.19 -0.17
CA ASN A 540 -16.14 8.29 -0.45
C ASN A 540 -16.63 8.96 0.84
N VAL A 541 -16.93 8.15 1.87
CA VAL A 541 -17.27 8.65 3.21
C VAL A 541 -16.08 9.36 3.85
N GLY A 542 -14.88 8.81 3.76
CA GLY A 542 -13.66 9.44 4.25
C GLY A 542 -13.30 10.75 3.54
N ARG A 543 -13.56 10.86 2.23
CA ARG A 543 -13.38 12.08 1.44
C ARG A 543 -14.43 13.12 1.78
N SER A 544 -15.69 12.74 1.94
CA SER A 544 -16.74 13.63 2.47
C SER A 544 -16.35 14.13 3.85
N ARG A 545 -15.94 13.23 4.76
CA ARG A 545 -15.47 13.58 6.10
C ARG A 545 -14.24 14.48 6.06
N ARG A 546 -13.24 14.23 5.19
CA ARG A 546 -12.07 15.10 5.00
C ARG A 546 -12.43 16.45 4.38
N GLY A 547 -13.43 16.53 3.51
CA GLY A 547 -14.01 17.78 3.03
C GLY A 547 -14.63 18.56 4.20
N THR A 548 -15.46 17.92 5.01
CA THR A 548 -16.06 18.53 6.21
C THR A 548 -15.04 18.81 7.30
N LEU A 549 -13.97 18.01 7.42
CA LEU A 549 -12.87 18.24 8.36
C LEU A 549 -11.92 19.33 7.85
N GLY A 550 -11.75 19.45 6.54
CA GLY A 550 -11.05 20.55 5.87
C GLY A 550 -11.78 21.85 6.12
N ILE A 551 -13.11 21.86 6.00
CA ILE A 551 -14.00 22.96 6.41
C ILE A 551 -13.93 23.19 7.92
N LYS A 552 -13.95 22.15 8.77
CA LYS A 552 -13.80 22.29 10.24
C LYS A 552 -12.37 22.61 10.69
N ILE A 553 -11.33 22.38 9.90
CA ILE A 553 -9.95 22.89 10.11
C ILE A 553 -9.89 24.33 9.61
N HIS A 554 -10.63 24.66 8.54
CA HIS A 554 -10.91 26.03 8.13
C HIS A 554 -11.58 26.82 9.26
N GLU A 555 -12.48 26.21 10.02
CA GLU A 555 -13.18 26.85 11.14
C GLU A 555 -12.46 26.71 12.49
N LYS A 556 -11.80 25.57 12.78
CA LYS A 556 -11.15 25.31 14.10
C LYS A 556 -9.64 25.46 14.11
N GLY A 557 -8.94 25.37 12.97
CA GLY A 557 -7.53 25.78 12.84
C GLY A 557 -7.37 27.31 12.84
N TRP A 558 -8.50 27.99 12.61
CA TRP A 558 -8.70 29.43 12.71
C TRP A 558 -9.71 29.81 13.80
N ARG A 559 -10.03 28.90 14.74
CA ARG A 559 -10.38 29.31 16.12
C ARG A 559 -9.08 29.79 16.76
N ILE A 560 -8.59 30.89 16.22
CA ILE A 560 -7.66 31.80 16.85
C ILE A 560 -8.55 32.54 17.84
#